data_AF-A0A7W6PVK7-F1
#
_entry.id   AF-A0A7W6PVK7-F1
#
_cell.length_a   1.000
_cell.length_b   1.000
_cell.length_c   1.000
_cell.angle_alpha   90.00
_cell.angle_beta   90.00
_cell.angle_gamma   90.00
#
_symmetry.space_group_name_H-M   'P 1'
#
loop_
_entity.id
_entity.type
_entity.pdbx_description
1 polymer ?
#
loop_
_entity_poly.entity_id
_entity_poly.type
_entity_poly.pdbx_seq_one_letter_code
_entity_poly.pdbx_strand_id
1 'polypeptide(L)'
;MGHILVSQKGRSQELVEIRIQQLGLSRRIQLQSPHFMSVPLLVAGSDLISTVPHAVAAIFATMAPLKLLPPPFETPLISLQQFWHRRVDRDPAIVWFRTLVAELFLGRDPSMPAGRAIGR
;
A
#
# COMPACT_ATOMS: atom_id res chain seq x y z
N MET A 1 -18.87 -7.20 9.68
CA MET A 1 -18.56 -7.62 8.29
C MET A 1 -17.36 -8.56 8.29
N GLY A 2 -17.19 -9.37 7.25
CA GLY A 2 -16.02 -10.23 7.09
C GLY A 2 -14.87 -9.48 6.43
N HIS A 3 -13.64 -9.88 6.71
CA HIS A 3 -12.45 -9.24 6.17
C HIS A 3 -11.65 -10.19 5.30
N ILE A 4 -11.10 -9.64 4.22
CA ILE A 4 -10.00 -10.22 3.45
C ILE A 4 -8.71 -9.67 4.05
N LEU A 5 -7.91 -10.55 4.64
CA LEU A 5 -6.56 -10.24 5.09
C LEU A 5 -5.59 -10.49 3.95
N VAL A 6 -4.89 -9.45 3.50
CA VAL A 6 -3.69 -9.66 2.69
C VAL A 6 -2.52 -9.80 3.65
N SER A 7 -1.85 -10.94 3.63
CA SER A 7 -0.73 -11.23 4.52
C SER A 7 0.35 -12.02 3.80
N GLN A 8 1.56 -11.46 3.76
CA GLN A 8 2.80 -12.16 3.44
C GLN A 8 3.89 -11.65 4.40
N LYS A 9 4.58 -12.59 5.06
CA LYS A 9 5.67 -12.26 6.01
C LYS A 9 6.68 -11.30 5.39
N GLY A 10 7.05 -10.24 6.11
CA GLY A 10 8.05 -9.25 5.69
C GLY A 10 7.54 -8.10 4.81
N ARG A 11 6.22 -7.84 4.78
CA ARG A 11 5.62 -6.70 4.05
C ARG A 11 4.97 -5.67 4.98
N SER A 12 4.74 -4.46 4.45
CA SER A 12 4.10 -3.33 5.13
C SER A 12 2.71 -3.61 5.73
N GLN A 13 2.06 -4.72 5.35
CA GLN A 13 0.78 -5.17 5.90
C GLN A 13 0.85 -5.44 7.40
N GLU A 14 2.02 -5.85 7.91
CA GLU A 14 2.25 -6.05 9.33
C GLU A 14 1.95 -4.80 10.15
N LEU A 15 2.15 -3.60 9.59
CA LEU A 15 1.93 -2.35 10.30
C LEU A 15 0.45 -2.14 10.68
N VAL A 16 -0.48 -2.49 9.78
CA VAL A 16 -1.92 -2.38 10.07
C VAL A 16 -2.34 -3.44 11.10
N GLU A 17 -1.84 -4.66 10.99
CA GLU A 17 -2.16 -5.73 11.95
C GLU A 17 -1.62 -5.41 13.35
N ILE A 18 -0.38 -4.93 13.43
CA ILE A 18 0.23 -4.46 14.68
C ILE A 18 -0.62 -3.34 15.29
N ARG A 19 -1.07 -2.37 14.47
CA ARG A 19 -1.90 -1.27 14.97
C ARG A 19 -3.25 -1.75 15.51
N ILE A 20 -3.91 -2.66 14.80
CA ILE A 20 -5.17 -3.27 15.24
C ILE A 20 -4.98 -4.01 16.57
N GLN A 21 -3.91 -4.78 16.70
CA GLN A 21 -3.57 -5.50 17.94
C GLN A 21 -3.28 -4.54 19.09
N GLN A 22 -2.50 -3.48 18.87
CA GLN A 22 -2.21 -2.45 19.88
C GLN A 22 -3.45 -1.73 20.39
N LEU A 23 -4.47 -1.56 19.53
CA LEU A 23 -5.74 -0.97 19.89
C LEU A 23 -6.69 -1.97 20.58
N GLY A 24 -6.28 -3.24 20.76
CA GLY A 24 -7.12 -4.30 21.31
C GLY A 24 -8.30 -4.65 20.39
N LEU A 25 -8.25 -4.24 19.12
CA LEU A 25 -9.32 -4.49 18.16
C LEU A 25 -9.18 -5.89 17.59
N SER A 26 -10.31 -6.53 17.36
CA SER A 26 -10.39 -7.79 16.62
C SER A 26 -11.36 -7.64 15.46
N ARG A 27 -11.13 -8.43 14.42
CA ARG A 27 -11.96 -8.45 13.23
C ARG A 27 -12.08 -9.88 12.71
N ARG A 28 -13.19 -10.16 12.04
CA ARG A 28 -13.49 -11.49 11.54
C ARG A 28 -12.84 -11.70 10.17
N ILE A 29 -11.67 -12.33 10.14
CA ILE A 29 -11.01 -12.73 8.89
C ILE A 29 -11.76 -13.92 8.28
N GLN A 30 -12.32 -13.75 7.09
CA GLN A 30 -13.00 -14.83 6.35
C GLN A 30 -12.17 -15.37 5.20
N LEU A 31 -11.23 -14.58 4.70
CA LEU A 31 -10.34 -14.97 3.61
C LEU A 31 -8.96 -14.38 3.86
N GLN A 32 -7.92 -15.16 3.58
CA GLN A 32 -6.54 -14.70 3.61
C GLN A 32 -5.90 -14.90 2.23
N SER A 33 -5.19 -13.89 1.72
CA SER A 33 -4.48 -13.94 0.45
C SER A 33 -3.06 -13.40 0.59
N PRO A 34 -2.07 -13.96 -0.12
CA PRO A 34 -0.71 -13.41 -0.12
C PRO A 34 -0.54 -12.19 -1.05
N HIS A 35 -1.51 -11.91 -1.94
CA HIS A 35 -1.37 -10.93 -3.01
C HIS A 35 -2.48 -9.89 -3.02
N PHE A 36 -2.12 -8.60 -3.13
CA PHE A 36 -3.10 -7.53 -3.25
C PHE A 36 -3.92 -7.59 -4.54
N MET A 37 -3.35 -8.12 -5.63
CA MET A 37 -3.97 -8.14 -6.97
C MET A 37 -5.31 -8.91 -7.03
N SER A 38 -5.57 -9.82 -6.09
CA SER A 38 -6.85 -10.55 -6.00
C SER A 38 -7.94 -9.74 -5.30
N VAL A 39 -7.57 -8.76 -4.46
CA VAL A 39 -8.50 -8.00 -3.61
C VAL A 39 -9.61 -7.30 -4.38
N PRO A 40 -9.37 -6.62 -5.53
CA PRO A 40 -10.43 -5.86 -6.20
C PRO A 40 -11.62 -6.73 -6.57
N LEU A 41 -11.35 -7.88 -7.17
CA LEU A 41 -12.38 -8.80 -7.63
C LEU A 41 -13.04 -9.53 -6.46
N LEU A 42 -12.27 -9.90 -5.43
CA LEU A 42 -12.81 -10.55 -4.24
C LEU A 42 -13.75 -9.63 -3.46
N VAL A 43 -13.40 -8.34 -3.30
CA VAL A 43 -14.27 -7.35 -2.64
C VAL A 43 -15.49 -7.05 -3.52
N ALA A 44 -15.32 -6.86 -4.83
CA ALA A 44 -16.45 -6.57 -5.72
C ALA A 44 -17.44 -7.74 -5.83
N GLY A 45 -16.99 -8.98 -5.65
CA GLY A 45 -17.80 -10.19 -5.73
C GLY A 45 -18.32 -10.72 -4.38
N SER A 46 -18.18 -9.97 -3.28
CA SER A 46 -18.62 -10.43 -1.96
C SER A 46 -18.99 -9.28 -1.01
N ASP A 47 -19.52 -9.61 0.17
CA ASP A 47 -19.75 -8.64 1.25
C ASP A 47 -18.53 -8.46 2.18
N LEU A 48 -17.33 -8.78 1.68
CA LEU A 48 -16.08 -8.67 2.43
C LEU A 48 -15.41 -7.32 2.18
N ILE A 49 -14.68 -6.84 3.18
CA ILE A 49 -13.84 -5.63 3.07
C ILE A 49 -12.36 -5.96 3.26
N SER A 50 -11.48 -5.10 2.75
CA SER A 50 -10.03 -5.24 2.95
C SER A 50 -9.39 -3.89 3.26
N THR A 51 -8.30 -3.90 4.03
CA THR A 51 -7.47 -2.73 4.29
C THR A 51 -6.19 -2.85 3.48
N VAL A 52 -5.97 -1.88 2.58
CA VAL A 52 -4.80 -1.83 1.69
C VAL A 52 -4.20 -0.41 1.72
N PRO A 53 -2.93 -0.21 1.32
CA PRO A 53 -2.38 1.13 1.18
C PRO A 53 -3.21 2.01 0.25
N HIS A 54 -3.37 3.29 0.58
CA HIS A 54 -4.29 4.18 -0.13
C HIS A 54 -4.03 4.26 -1.65
N ALA A 55 -2.77 4.38 -2.07
CA ALA A 55 -2.41 4.37 -3.50
C ALA A 55 -2.81 3.08 -4.22
N VAL A 56 -2.75 1.93 -3.55
CA VAL A 56 -3.21 0.64 -4.10
C VAL A 56 -4.73 0.64 -4.22
N ALA A 57 -5.45 1.14 -3.21
CA ALA A 57 -6.90 1.25 -3.27
C ALA A 57 -7.36 2.18 -4.41
N ALA A 58 -6.64 3.29 -4.64
CA ALA A 58 -6.93 4.22 -5.73
C ALA A 58 -6.85 3.55 -7.10
N ILE A 59 -5.82 2.73 -7.33
CA ILE A 59 -5.68 1.92 -8.55
C ILE A 59 -6.80 0.88 -8.63
N PHE A 60 -7.13 0.22 -7.52
CA PHE A 60 -8.16 -0.82 -7.51
C PHE A 60 -9.56 -0.31 -7.84
N ALA A 61 -9.89 0.92 -7.44
CA ALA A 61 -11.14 1.57 -7.82
C ALA A 61 -11.24 1.87 -9.34
N THR A 62 -10.11 1.92 -10.07
CA THR A 62 -10.15 2.01 -11.54
C THR A 62 -10.33 0.63 -12.20
N MET A 63 -10.17 -0.47 -11.46
CA MET A 63 -10.23 -1.85 -11.96
C MET A 63 -11.55 -2.54 -11.67
N ALA A 64 -12.25 -2.15 -10.59
CA ALA A 64 -13.47 -2.77 -10.12
C ALA A 64 -14.38 -1.72 -9.43
N PRO A 65 -15.70 -1.95 -9.34
CA PRO A 65 -16.64 -1.02 -8.69
C PRO A 65 -16.47 -1.04 -7.17
N LEU A 66 -15.45 -0.34 -6.68
CA LEU A 66 -15.09 -0.31 -5.27
C LEU A 66 -15.31 1.06 -4.66
N LYS A 67 -15.71 1.09 -3.39
CA LYS A 67 -15.76 2.30 -2.58
C LYS A 67 -14.57 2.35 -1.64
N LEU A 68 -13.85 3.46 -1.65
CA LEU A 68 -12.77 3.72 -0.71
C LEU A 68 -13.34 4.36 0.56
N LEU A 69 -12.91 3.85 1.71
CA LEU A 69 -13.27 4.37 3.02
C LEU A 69 -12.01 4.48 3.89
N PRO A 70 -11.85 5.56 4.68
CA PRO A 70 -10.78 5.63 5.67
C PRO A 70 -11.03 4.58 6.77
N PRO A 71 -9.99 3.92 7.29
CA PRO A 71 -10.12 3.08 8.47
C PRO A 71 -10.59 3.89 9.69
N PRO A 72 -11.31 3.29 10.65
CA PRO A 72 -11.84 3.98 11.83
C PRO A 72 -10.77 4.24 12.91
N PHE A 73 -9.50 4.32 12.52
CA PHE A 73 -8.36 4.56 13.40
C PHE A 73 -7.24 5.20 12.59
N GLU A 74 -6.34 5.90 13.30
CA GLU A 74 -5.12 6.42 12.69
C GLU A 74 -4.22 5.29 12.22
N THR A 75 -3.93 5.30 10.92
CA THR A 75 -3.07 4.31 10.27
C THR A 75 -1.61 4.73 10.32
N PRO A 76 -0.68 3.79 10.55
CA PRO A 76 0.74 4.08 10.48
C PRO A 76 1.15 4.51 9.07
N LEU A 77 2.10 5.45 8.97
CA LEU A 77 2.72 5.82 7.71
C LEU A 77 3.62 4.70 7.21
N ILE A 78 3.49 4.38 5.93
CA ILE A 78 4.34 3.39 5.26
C ILE A 78 5.49 4.13 4.59
N SER A 79 6.71 3.93 5.09
CA SER A 79 7.91 4.47 4.45
C SER A 79 8.31 3.60 3.26
N LEU A 80 8.23 4.14 2.05
CA LEU A 80 8.79 3.50 0.85
C LEU A 80 10.25 3.90 0.71
N GLN A 81 11.14 2.92 0.71
CA GLN A 81 12.59 3.13 0.71
C GLN A 81 13.25 2.38 -0.45
N GLN A 82 14.33 2.97 -0.96
CA GLN A 82 15.21 2.32 -1.93
C GLN A 82 16.33 1.61 -1.16
N PHE A 83 16.60 0.35 -1.52
CA PHE A 83 17.68 -0.43 -0.93
C PHE A 83 18.65 -0.88 -2.03
N TRP A 84 19.95 -0.83 -1.72
CA TRP A 84 21.01 -1.32 -2.59
C TRP A 84 22.14 -1.91 -1.76
N HIS A 85 22.94 -2.77 -2.37
CA HIS A 85 24.10 -3.33 -1.71
C HIS A 85 25.27 -2.34 -1.70
N ARG A 86 26.03 -2.28 -0.59
CA ARG A 86 27.20 -1.38 -0.45
C ARG A 86 28.23 -1.51 -1.58
N ARG A 87 28.37 -2.72 -2.16
CA ARG A 87 29.28 -3.01 -3.29
C ARG A 87 29.00 -2.16 -4.53
N VAL A 88 27.75 -1.79 -4.77
CA VAL A 88 27.34 -1.01 -5.95
C VAL A 88 26.96 0.43 -5.58
N ASP A 89 27.36 0.89 -4.39
CA ASP A 89 27.01 2.22 -3.91
C ASP A 89 27.55 3.34 -4.83
N ARG A 90 28.73 3.11 -5.40
CA ARG A 90 29.42 4.03 -6.31
C ARG A 90 29.34 3.63 -7.78
N ASP A 91 28.54 2.63 -8.12
CA ASP A 91 28.32 2.25 -9.51
C ASP A 91 27.54 3.37 -10.24
N PRO A 92 28.06 3.95 -11.34
CA PRO A 92 27.42 5.09 -11.99
C PRO A 92 25.99 4.80 -12.48
N ALA A 93 25.71 3.58 -12.94
CA ALA A 93 24.38 3.22 -13.42
C ALA A 93 23.38 3.13 -12.26
N ILE A 94 23.80 2.54 -11.13
CA ILE A 94 22.95 2.47 -9.94
C ILE A 94 22.74 3.85 -9.31
N VAL A 95 23.77 4.71 -9.31
CA VAL A 95 23.65 6.11 -8.84
C VAL A 95 22.68 6.89 -9.71
N TRP A 96 22.81 6.80 -11.03
CA TRP A 96 21.87 7.43 -11.96
C TRP A 96 20.44 6.96 -11.71
N PHE A 97 20.22 5.64 -11.65
CA PHE A 97 18.88 5.08 -11.50
C PHE A 97 18.22 5.47 -10.17
N ARG A 98 18.93 5.36 -9.03
CA ARG A 98 18.35 5.73 -7.73
C ARG A 98 18.02 7.22 -7.63
N THR A 99 18.83 8.05 -8.30
CA THR A 99 18.63 9.50 -8.35
C THR A 99 17.39 9.82 -9.17
N LEU A 100 17.24 9.20 -10.35
CA LEU A 100 16.06 9.35 -11.19
C LEU A 100 14.78 8.91 -10.45
N VAL A 101 14.81 7.77 -9.77
CA VAL A 101 13.67 7.30 -8.96
C VAL A 101 13.36 8.29 -7.83
N ALA A 102 14.37 8.81 -7.15
CA ALA A 102 14.16 9.83 -6.11
C ALA A 102 13.55 11.11 -6.68
N GLU A 103 14.05 11.62 -7.80
CA GLU A 103 13.51 12.83 -8.46
C GLU A 103 12.03 12.65 -8.87
N LEU A 104 11.67 11.47 -9.35
CA LEU A 104 10.31 11.18 -9.81
C LEU A 104 9.32 10.97 -8.67
N PHE A 105 9.74 10.39 -7.55
CA PHE A 105 8.82 9.87 -6.53
C PHE A 105 9.02 10.45 -5.12
N LEU A 106 10.17 11.03 -4.78
CA LEU A 106 10.41 11.58 -3.45
C LEU A 106 9.48 12.77 -3.18
N GLY A 107 8.79 12.73 -2.03
CA GLY A 107 7.84 13.78 -1.63
C GLY A 107 6.53 13.80 -2.44
N ARG A 108 6.31 12.84 -3.34
CA ARG A 108 5.03 12.70 -4.05
C ARG A 108 4.08 11.75 -3.33
N ASP A 109 2.80 12.08 -3.37
CA ASP A 109 1.73 11.17 -2.96
C ASP A 109 1.43 10.19 -4.12
N PRO A 110 1.69 8.88 -3.96
CA PRO A 110 1.47 7.90 -5.00
C PRO A 110 -0.01 7.63 -5.32
N SER A 111 -0.94 8.14 -4.51
CA SER A 111 -2.38 8.04 -4.78
C SER A 111 -2.91 9.12 -5.71
N MET A 112 -2.12 10.17 -5.96
CA MET A 112 -2.49 11.29 -6.82
C MET A 112 -2.02 11.02 -8.26
N PRO A 113 -2.88 11.22 -9.28
CA PRO A 113 -2.47 11.04 -10.67
C PRO A 113 -1.32 12.00 -11.05
N ALA A 114 -0.39 11.50 -11.87
CA ALA A 114 0.71 12.29 -12.41
C ALA A 114 0.17 13.38 -13.34
N GLY A 115 -0.18 14.54 -12.78
CA GLY A 115 -0.78 15.64 -13.55
C GLY A 115 -1.15 16.90 -12.77
N ARG A 116 -1.01 16.93 -11.44
CA ARG A 116 -1.18 18.17 -10.68
C ARG A 116 0.11 18.48 -9.91
N ALA A 117 1.04 19.10 -10.63
CA ALA A 117 2.09 19.87 -9.96
C ALA A 117 1.40 20.83 -8.99
N ILE A 118 1.75 20.72 -7.71
CA ILE A 118 1.42 21.72 -6.71
C ILE A 118 2.08 23.00 -7.20
N GLY A 119 1.25 23.97 -7.60
CA GLY A 119 1.70 25.29 -8.02
C GLY A 119 2.61 25.88 -6.96
N ARG A 120 3.76 26.36 -7.41
CA ARG A 120 4.54 27.37 -6.67
C ARG A 120 3.83 28.71 -6.77
#